data_AF-A0A5J4RPC1-F1
#
_entry.id   AF-A0A5J4RPC1-F1
#
_cell.length_a   1.000
_cell.length_b   1.000
_cell.length_c   1.000
_cell.angle_alpha   90.00
_cell.angle_beta   90.00
_cell.angle_gamma   90.00
#
_symmetry.space_group_name_H-M   'P 1'
#
loop_
_entity.id
_entity.type
_entity.pdbx_description
1 polymer ?
#
loop_
_entity_poly.entity_id
_entity_poly.type
_entity_poly.pdbx_seq_one_letter_code
_entity_poly.pdbx_strand_id
1 'polypeptide(L)'
;MRDYADACFRYLRATGLVNISHIGKSISIVPEKIQEVDYFLQNADREPCFVNDESRYIAYLGNAQTPQLLTDDRDLLLNKCCTEFPHIQVDGNATLSELKDILSNEIAGRKEQLIAEQVTAMKDYRLYDEINNTFGQIVNKSLYDAPLMLEWNTWRAMTMLDGGIIKANLKFDDFGNPMSTAQGNIADIICDYGDFGLTVEVTMLLGQHQYEMEGEPVTRHLAKLKKETNKPAYCLFVAPNINDACIAYFYALHKMNISYYAGTSTIVPLPLNVFQKMVDDSYKASYTPDPKHIKRFFERSNEIIATCSDEKAWYNEITTEALNWLG
;
A
#
# COMPACT_ATOMS: atom_id res chain seq x y z
N MET A 1 -12.47 0.57 24.65
CA MET A 1 -11.95 -0.82 24.60
C MET A 1 -11.62 -1.26 23.17
N ARG A 2 -12.45 -0.93 22.15
CA ARG A 2 -12.15 -1.22 20.74
C ARG A 2 -10.89 -0.49 20.21
N ASP A 3 -10.75 0.80 20.51
CA ASP A 3 -9.58 1.57 20.04
C ASP A 3 -8.26 1.11 20.67
N TYR A 4 -8.29 0.70 21.94
CA TYR A 4 -7.13 0.11 22.61
C TYR A 4 -6.75 -1.24 22.01
N ALA A 5 -7.73 -2.07 21.67
CA ALA A 5 -7.46 -3.36 21.02
C ALA A 5 -6.84 -3.17 19.63
N ASP A 6 -7.35 -2.23 18.83
CA ASP A 6 -6.77 -1.88 17.52
C ASP A 6 -5.33 -1.36 17.66
N ALA A 7 -5.08 -0.44 18.59
CA ALA A 7 -3.72 0.03 18.86
C ALA A 7 -2.79 -1.13 19.25
N CYS A 8 -3.20 -2.00 20.18
CA CYS A 8 -2.42 -3.18 20.56
C CYS A 8 -2.09 -4.07 19.36
N PHE A 9 -3.05 -4.31 18.47
CA PHE A 9 -2.83 -5.12 17.26
C PHE A 9 -1.83 -4.49 16.31
N ARG A 10 -1.91 -3.17 16.09
CA ARG A 10 -0.92 -2.45 15.26
C ARG A 10 0.48 -2.52 15.86
N TYR A 11 0.62 -2.31 17.17
CA TYR A 11 1.94 -2.40 17.83
C TYR A 11 2.51 -3.81 17.79
N LEU A 12 1.69 -4.84 18.02
CA LEU A 12 2.13 -6.23 17.90
C LEU A 12 2.54 -6.55 16.47
N ARG A 13 1.74 -6.17 15.46
CA ARG A 13 2.07 -6.37 14.05
C ARG A 13 3.38 -5.68 13.65
N ALA A 14 3.62 -4.47 14.17
CA ALA A 14 4.83 -3.71 13.89
C ALA A 14 6.12 -4.37 14.40
N THR A 15 6.03 -5.36 15.29
CA THR A 15 7.19 -6.18 15.71
C THR A 15 7.63 -7.17 14.64
N GLY A 16 6.78 -7.48 13.66
CA GLY A 16 7.00 -8.54 12.67
C GLY A 16 6.87 -9.97 13.24
N LEU A 17 6.51 -10.14 14.52
CA LEU A 17 6.40 -11.45 15.16
C LEU A 17 5.03 -12.10 15.02
N VAL A 18 4.00 -11.31 14.69
CA VAL A 18 2.62 -11.80 14.59
C VAL A 18 1.98 -11.49 13.24
N ASN A 19 1.20 -12.46 12.75
CA ASN A 19 0.31 -12.32 11.62
C ASN A 19 -1.09 -11.94 12.10
N ILE A 20 -1.74 -11.06 11.33
CA ILE A 20 -3.16 -10.72 11.52
C ILE A 20 -3.93 -11.29 10.34
N SER A 21 -4.88 -12.18 10.64
CA SER A 21 -5.82 -12.65 9.61
C SER A 21 -6.86 -11.58 9.35
N HIS A 22 -6.79 -10.95 8.17
CA HIS A 22 -7.78 -9.92 7.78
C HIS A 22 -9.20 -10.50 7.60
N ILE A 23 -9.31 -11.79 7.26
CA ILE A 23 -10.59 -12.50 7.08
C ILE A 23 -11.04 -13.14 8.40
N GLY A 24 -10.18 -13.96 9.01
CA GLY A 24 -10.48 -14.71 10.23
C GLY A 24 -10.49 -13.87 11.50
N LYS A 25 -9.99 -12.62 11.43
CA LYS A 25 -9.90 -11.67 12.54
C LYS A 25 -9.17 -12.28 13.75
N SER A 26 -8.12 -13.04 13.47
CA SER A 26 -7.31 -13.76 14.44
C SER A 26 -5.86 -13.30 14.40
N ILE A 27 -5.14 -13.54 15.49
CA ILE A 27 -3.70 -13.31 15.59
C ILE A 27 -3.01 -14.67 15.72
N SER A 28 -1.89 -14.83 15.03
CA SER A 28 -1.01 -15.97 15.18
C SER A 28 0.44 -15.52 15.18
N ILE A 29 1.34 -16.31 15.72
CA ILE A 29 2.78 -16.10 15.57
C ILE A 29 3.14 -16.34 14.09
N VAL A 30 4.03 -15.52 13.54
CA VAL A 30 4.60 -15.74 12.21
C VAL A 30 5.39 -17.06 12.26
N PRO A 31 5.10 -18.06 11.40
CA PRO A 31 5.72 -19.38 11.48
C PRO A 31 7.26 -19.34 11.54
N GLU A 32 7.87 -18.44 10.77
CA GLU A 32 9.31 -18.22 10.65
C GLU A 32 9.91 -17.55 11.90
N LYS A 33 9.07 -17.00 12.77
CA LYS A 33 9.45 -16.30 14.01
C LYS A 33 9.20 -17.11 15.27
N ILE A 34 8.68 -18.34 15.18
CA ILE A 34 8.38 -19.19 16.34
C ILE A 34 9.61 -19.37 17.23
N GLN A 35 10.78 -19.67 16.66
CA GLN A 35 12.01 -19.86 17.42
C GLN A 35 12.45 -18.59 18.19
N GLU A 36 12.29 -17.41 17.56
CA GLU A 36 12.59 -16.11 18.18
C GLU A 36 11.63 -15.83 19.35
N VAL A 37 10.34 -16.12 19.15
CA VAL A 37 9.30 -15.95 20.19
C VAL A 37 9.53 -16.92 21.35
N ASP A 38 9.82 -18.19 21.08
CA ASP A 38 10.12 -19.20 22.10
C ASP A 38 11.36 -18.81 22.91
N TYR A 39 12.42 -18.36 22.25
CA TYR A 39 13.62 -17.87 22.92
C TYR A 39 13.30 -16.68 23.82
N PHE A 40 12.57 -15.68 23.31
CA PHE A 40 12.14 -14.52 24.08
C PHE A 40 11.32 -14.94 25.32
N LEU A 41 10.34 -15.82 25.16
CA LEU A 41 9.49 -16.28 26.27
C LEU A 41 10.25 -17.12 27.30
N GLN A 42 11.30 -17.84 26.90
CA GLN A 42 12.10 -18.65 27.82
C GLN A 42 13.12 -17.81 28.60
N ASN A 43 13.62 -16.72 28.01
CA ASN A 43 14.74 -15.96 28.56
C ASN A 43 14.36 -14.57 29.11
N ALA A 44 13.13 -14.10 28.87
CA ALA A 44 12.63 -12.85 29.44
C ALA A 44 11.99 -13.08 30.83
N ASP A 45 12.50 -12.37 31.84
CA ASP A 45 11.85 -12.29 33.14
C ASP A 45 10.51 -11.55 33.02
N ARG A 46 9.49 -12.05 33.72
CA ARG A 46 8.13 -11.51 33.74
C ARG A 46 7.82 -10.77 35.03
N GLU A 47 8.71 -10.87 36.02
CA GLU A 47 8.53 -10.20 37.30
C GLU A 47 8.86 -8.70 37.18
N PRO A 48 7.97 -7.81 37.65
CA PRO A 48 8.25 -6.39 37.68
C PRO A 48 9.50 -6.07 38.50
N CYS A 49 10.43 -5.30 37.92
CA CYS A 49 11.64 -4.84 38.61
C CYS A 49 11.63 -3.31 38.79
N PHE A 50 12.36 -2.82 39.80
CA PHE A 50 12.55 -1.38 40.09
C PHE A 50 11.26 -0.55 40.27
N VAL A 51 10.13 -1.19 40.62
CA VAL A 51 8.80 -0.54 40.69
C VAL A 51 8.72 0.67 41.64
N ASN A 52 9.63 0.75 42.61
CA ASN A 52 9.71 1.84 43.59
C ASN A 52 10.90 2.79 43.35
N ASP A 53 11.63 2.65 42.24
CA ASP A 53 12.81 3.44 41.90
C ASP A 53 12.74 3.88 40.43
N GLU A 54 12.20 5.07 40.22
CA GLU A 54 11.98 5.66 38.89
C GLU A 54 13.27 5.75 38.07
N SER A 55 14.38 6.17 38.69
CA SER A 55 15.65 6.33 37.99
C SER A 55 16.20 5.00 37.49
N ARG A 56 16.15 3.95 38.33
CA ARG A 56 16.56 2.61 37.92
C ARG A 56 15.60 1.98 36.92
N TYR A 57 14.31 2.23 37.05
CA TYR A 57 13.30 1.73 36.12
C TYR A 57 13.47 2.34 34.72
N ILE A 58 13.71 3.65 34.61
CA ILE A 58 14.01 4.31 33.33
C ILE A 58 15.31 3.78 32.73
N ALA A 59 16.37 3.61 33.55
CA ALA A 59 17.64 3.04 33.09
C ALA A 59 17.47 1.60 32.57
N TYR A 60 16.62 0.80 33.21
CA TYR A 60 16.26 -0.55 32.76
C TYR A 60 15.49 -0.52 31.44
N LEU A 61 14.42 0.29 31.32
CA LEU A 61 13.62 0.40 30.10
C LEU A 61 14.43 0.92 28.90
N GLY A 62 15.40 1.80 29.13
CA GLY A 62 16.25 2.37 28.09
C GLY A 62 17.46 1.52 27.71
N ASN A 63 17.66 0.34 28.33
CA ASN A 63 18.84 -0.48 28.08
C ASN A 63 18.70 -1.31 26.80
N ALA A 64 19.42 -0.92 25.75
CA ALA A 64 19.43 -1.61 24.46
C ALA A 64 20.02 -3.04 24.48
N GLN A 65 20.65 -3.47 25.58
CA GLN A 65 21.22 -4.82 25.72
C GLN A 65 20.29 -5.81 26.44
N THR A 66 19.12 -5.35 26.92
CA THR A 66 18.17 -6.19 27.65
C THR A 66 16.74 -5.97 27.16
N PRO A 67 15.94 -7.03 26.98
CA PRO A 67 16.33 -8.44 27.07
C PRO A 67 17.26 -8.84 25.94
N GLN A 68 18.13 -9.85 26.18
CA GLN A 68 18.91 -10.44 25.09
C GLN A 68 17.96 -11.22 24.18
N LEU A 69 18.04 -10.96 22.88
CA LEU A 69 17.27 -11.65 21.87
C LEU A 69 18.08 -12.80 21.27
N LEU A 70 17.41 -13.71 20.56
CA LEU A 70 18.08 -14.80 19.84
C LEU A 70 19.17 -14.26 18.90
N THR A 71 18.90 -13.12 18.28
CA THR A 71 19.81 -12.41 17.36
C THR A 71 21.00 -11.74 18.06
N ASP A 72 21.06 -11.72 19.39
CA ASP A 72 22.20 -11.20 20.16
C ASP A 72 23.20 -12.30 20.55
N ASP A 73 22.82 -13.56 20.37
CA ASP A 73 23.73 -14.70 20.47
C ASP A 73 24.29 -15.05 19.09
N ARG A 74 25.61 -15.05 18.98
CA ARG A 74 26.32 -15.25 17.71
C ARG A 74 26.06 -16.63 17.12
N ASP A 75 26.12 -17.68 17.93
CA ASP A 75 26.03 -19.05 17.43
C ASP A 75 24.59 -19.41 17.07
N LEU A 76 23.61 -18.89 17.84
CA LEU A 76 22.19 -18.98 17.48
C LEU A 76 21.88 -18.21 16.20
N LEU A 77 22.42 -17.00 16.04
CA LEU A 77 22.22 -16.20 14.83
C LEU A 77 22.85 -16.86 13.60
N LEU A 78 24.07 -17.40 13.73
CA LEU A 78 24.72 -18.16 12.66
C LEU A 78 23.87 -19.36 12.24
N ASN A 79 23.35 -20.13 13.21
CA ASN A 79 22.45 -21.25 12.94
C ASN A 79 21.19 -20.80 12.19
N LYS A 80 20.58 -19.68 12.64
CA LYS A 80 19.40 -19.10 11.98
C LYS A 80 19.69 -18.72 10.54
N CYS A 81 20.80 -18.02 10.27
CA CYS A 81 21.20 -17.64 8.91
C CYS A 81 21.32 -18.87 8.00
N CYS A 82 22.01 -19.92 8.45
CA CYS A 82 22.19 -21.14 7.67
C CYS A 82 20.89 -21.95 7.48
N THR A 83 19.98 -21.92 8.46
CA THR A 83 18.70 -22.66 8.39
C THR A 83 17.69 -21.95 7.50
N GLU A 84 17.56 -20.63 7.64
CA GLU A 84 16.59 -19.82 6.92
C GLU A 84 17.02 -19.53 5.47
N PHE A 85 18.33 -19.42 5.23
CA PHE A 85 18.91 -19.11 3.93
C PHE A 85 20.01 -20.12 3.57
N PRO A 86 19.66 -21.39 3.28
CA PRO A 86 20.65 -22.47 3.10
C PRO A 86 21.58 -22.28 1.88
N HIS A 87 21.28 -21.34 0.98
CA HIS A 87 22.11 -21.02 -0.19
C HIS A 87 23.32 -20.13 0.14
N ILE A 88 23.32 -19.42 1.27
CA ILE A 88 24.42 -18.51 1.61
C ILE A 88 25.61 -19.29 2.19
N GLN A 89 26.82 -18.79 1.94
CA GLN A 89 28.03 -19.27 2.58
C GLN A 89 28.46 -18.23 3.61
N VAL A 90 28.26 -18.53 4.89
CA VAL A 90 28.66 -17.66 6.00
C VAL A 90 30.04 -18.08 6.49
N ASP A 91 30.98 -17.14 6.64
CA ASP A 91 32.25 -17.41 7.30
C ASP A 91 32.00 -17.80 8.76
N GLY A 92 32.51 -18.95 9.17
CA GLY A 92 32.45 -19.42 10.56
C GLY A 92 33.12 -18.49 11.57
N ASN A 93 33.92 -17.51 11.12
CA ASN A 93 34.51 -16.45 11.93
C ASN A 93 33.79 -15.10 11.87
N ALA A 94 32.66 -15.00 11.15
CA ALA A 94 31.89 -13.76 11.07
C ALA A 94 31.52 -13.25 12.47
N THR A 95 31.63 -11.94 12.66
CA THR A 95 31.22 -11.24 13.87
C THR A 95 29.70 -11.19 13.99
N LEU A 96 29.18 -10.95 15.20
CA LEU A 96 27.75 -10.79 15.42
C LEU A 96 27.14 -9.68 14.54
N SER A 97 27.87 -8.58 14.34
CA SER A 97 27.41 -7.48 13.47
C SER A 97 27.29 -7.91 12.02
N GLU A 98 28.32 -8.59 11.48
CA GLU A 98 28.29 -9.09 10.10
C GLU A 98 27.16 -10.09 9.89
N LEU A 99 26.89 -10.96 10.88
CA LEU A 99 25.76 -11.89 10.82
C LEU A 99 24.40 -11.16 10.79
N LYS A 100 24.25 -10.08 11.57
CA LYS A 100 23.03 -9.26 11.55
C LYS A 100 22.84 -8.58 10.18
N ASP A 101 23.92 -8.06 9.60
CA ASP A 101 23.88 -7.43 8.27
C ASP A 101 23.53 -8.45 7.19
N ILE A 102 24.14 -9.65 7.22
CA ILE A 102 23.82 -10.77 6.32
C ILE A 102 22.33 -11.12 6.42
N LEU A 103 21.83 -11.36 7.64
CA LEU A 103 20.43 -11.72 7.84
C LEU A 103 19.48 -10.63 7.31
N SER A 104 19.77 -9.36 7.61
CA SER A 104 18.95 -8.22 7.15
C SER A 104 18.93 -8.12 5.62
N ASN A 105 20.07 -8.33 4.96
CA ASN A 105 20.16 -8.28 3.50
C ASN A 105 19.41 -9.44 2.83
N GLU A 106 19.52 -10.66 3.37
CA GLU A 106 18.81 -11.81 2.82
C GLU A 106 17.30 -11.71 3.00
N ILE A 107 16.83 -11.20 4.16
CA ILE A 107 15.40 -10.90 4.38
C ILE A 107 14.91 -9.85 3.37
N ALA A 108 15.68 -8.78 3.16
CA ALA A 108 15.33 -7.74 2.19
C ALA A 108 15.27 -8.29 0.76
N GLY A 109 16.25 -9.09 0.36
CA GLY A 109 16.29 -9.74 -0.96
C GLY A 109 15.12 -10.71 -1.18
N ARG A 110 14.80 -11.55 -0.19
CA ARG A 110 13.63 -12.44 -0.24
C ARG A 110 12.33 -11.66 -0.40
N LYS A 111 12.16 -10.58 0.38
CA LYS A 111 10.98 -9.71 0.27
C LYS A 111 10.84 -9.10 -1.12
N GLU A 112 11.92 -8.57 -1.68
CA GLU A 112 11.93 -8.01 -3.04
C GLU A 112 11.57 -9.05 -4.09
N GLN A 113 12.12 -10.27 -3.96
CA GLN A 113 11.79 -11.39 -4.83
C GLN A 113 10.30 -11.76 -4.76
N LEU A 114 9.74 -11.92 -3.55
CA LEU A 114 8.32 -12.26 -3.37
C LEU A 114 7.40 -11.20 -3.98
N ILE A 115 7.72 -9.91 -3.82
CA ILE A 115 6.95 -8.84 -4.44
C ILE A 115 7.08 -8.88 -5.97
N ALA A 116 8.27 -9.14 -6.51
CA ALA A 116 8.47 -9.27 -7.95
C ALA A 116 7.70 -10.46 -8.56
N GLU A 117 7.65 -11.58 -7.84
CA GLU A 117 6.86 -12.76 -8.21
C GLU A 117 5.36 -12.44 -8.20
N GLN A 118 4.87 -11.74 -7.17
CA GLN A 118 3.49 -11.24 -7.11
C GLN A 118 3.18 -10.31 -8.30
N VAL A 119 4.05 -9.35 -8.59
CA VAL A 119 3.88 -8.42 -9.73
C VAL A 119 3.80 -9.18 -11.05
N THR A 120 4.63 -10.21 -11.22
CA THR A 120 4.61 -11.08 -12.40
C THR A 120 3.27 -11.81 -12.50
N ALA A 121 2.80 -12.41 -11.40
CA ALA A 121 1.52 -13.08 -11.34
C ALA A 121 0.32 -12.15 -11.62
N MET A 122 0.40 -10.88 -11.20
CA MET A 122 -0.60 -9.86 -11.52
C MET A 122 -0.60 -9.53 -13.02
N LYS A 123 0.57 -9.29 -13.62
CA LYS A 123 0.69 -8.98 -15.05
C LYS A 123 0.27 -10.15 -15.95
N ASP A 124 0.40 -11.38 -15.45
CA ASP A 124 -0.11 -12.60 -16.10
C ASP A 124 -1.60 -12.86 -15.82
N TYR A 125 -2.30 -11.97 -15.13
CA TYR A 125 -3.70 -12.12 -14.70
C TYR A 125 -3.99 -13.34 -13.80
N ARG A 126 -2.97 -14.01 -13.26
CA ARG A 126 -3.13 -15.20 -12.41
C ARG A 126 -3.84 -14.91 -11.10
N LEU A 127 -3.84 -13.64 -10.67
CA LEU A 127 -4.44 -13.19 -9.41
C LEU A 127 -5.82 -12.53 -9.59
N TYR A 128 -6.41 -12.57 -10.79
CA TYR A 128 -7.67 -11.87 -11.09
C TYR A 128 -8.82 -12.23 -10.11
N ASP A 129 -9.07 -13.53 -9.91
CA ASP A 129 -10.17 -13.99 -9.04
C ASP A 129 -9.97 -13.55 -7.59
N GLU A 130 -8.73 -13.59 -7.11
CA GLU A 130 -8.39 -13.18 -5.75
C GLU A 130 -8.53 -11.67 -5.55
N ILE A 131 -8.09 -10.87 -6.53
CA ILE A 131 -8.25 -9.40 -6.53
C ILE A 131 -9.75 -9.05 -6.51
N ASN A 132 -10.56 -9.69 -7.35
CA ASN A 132 -11.99 -9.43 -7.37
C ASN A 132 -12.69 -9.88 -6.09
N ASN A 133 -12.32 -11.03 -5.54
CA ASN A 133 -12.83 -11.49 -4.26
C ASN A 133 -12.52 -10.48 -3.14
N THR A 134 -11.29 -9.98 -3.10
CA THR A 134 -10.84 -9.00 -2.10
C THR A 134 -11.65 -7.71 -2.20
N PHE A 135 -11.94 -7.19 -3.40
CA PHE A 135 -12.85 -6.04 -3.54
C PHE A 135 -14.26 -6.35 -3.02
N GLY A 136 -14.80 -7.54 -3.30
CA GLY A 136 -16.07 -7.98 -2.74
C GLY A 136 -16.06 -7.98 -1.21
N GLN A 137 -14.98 -8.44 -0.59
CA GLN A 137 -14.80 -8.43 0.87
C GLN A 137 -14.70 -7.01 1.45
N ILE A 138 -14.05 -6.08 0.73
CA ILE A 138 -13.96 -4.65 1.10
C ILE A 138 -15.37 -4.03 1.11
N VAL A 139 -16.14 -4.20 0.03
CA VAL A 139 -17.51 -3.66 -0.09
C VAL A 139 -18.43 -4.25 0.99
N ASN A 140 -18.30 -5.55 1.27
CA ASN A 140 -19.07 -6.25 2.28
C ASN A 140 -18.60 -5.98 3.73
N LYS A 141 -17.55 -5.17 3.92
CA LYS A 141 -16.96 -4.84 5.24
C LYS A 141 -16.60 -6.08 6.06
N SER A 142 -16.16 -7.16 5.39
CA SER A 142 -15.80 -8.41 6.05
C SER A 142 -14.36 -8.41 6.57
N LEU A 143 -13.52 -7.51 6.05
CA LEU A 143 -12.11 -7.37 6.42
C LEU A 143 -11.91 -6.58 7.71
N TYR A 144 -10.86 -6.93 8.47
CA TYR A 144 -10.45 -6.19 9.67
C TYR A 144 -10.01 -4.75 9.36
N ASP A 145 -9.22 -4.56 8.31
CA ASP A 145 -8.62 -3.27 7.93
C ASP A 145 -8.93 -2.97 6.46
N ALA A 146 -10.17 -2.55 6.20
CA ALA A 146 -10.63 -2.30 4.85
C ALA A 146 -9.86 -1.18 4.11
N PRO A 147 -9.45 -0.06 4.76
CA PRO A 147 -8.62 0.96 4.11
C PRO A 147 -7.28 0.42 3.61
N LEU A 148 -6.50 -0.27 4.45
CA LEU A 148 -5.22 -0.86 4.05
C LEU A 148 -5.41 -1.85 2.89
N MET A 149 -6.46 -2.67 2.96
CA MET A 149 -6.75 -3.65 1.93
C MET A 149 -7.25 -3.01 0.63
N LEU A 150 -7.92 -1.85 0.69
CA LEU A 150 -8.31 -1.10 -0.50
C LEU A 150 -7.09 -0.54 -1.23
N GLU A 151 -6.13 0.07 -0.52
CA GLU A 151 -4.86 0.53 -1.10
C GLU A 151 -4.10 -0.63 -1.75
N TRP A 152 -3.90 -1.72 -0.99
CA TRP A 152 -3.16 -2.87 -1.48
C TRP A 152 -3.83 -3.52 -2.69
N ASN A 153 -5.14 -3.75 -2.64
CA ASN A 153 -5.84 -4.42 -3.73
C ASN A 153 -6.01 -3.52 -4.95
N THR A 154 -6.06 -2.20 -4.78
CA THR A 154 -6.03 -1.24 -5.90
C THR A 154 -4.66 -1.23 -6.57
N TRP A 155 -3.56 -1.31 -5.82
CA TRP A 155 -2.23 -1.48 -6.40
C TRP A 155 -2.14 -2.76 -7.23
N ARG A 156 -2.67 -3.87 -6.71
CA ARG A 156 -2.71 -5.13 -7.46
C ARG A 156 -3.50 -5.02 -8.75
N ALA A 157 -4.68 -4.40 -8.68
CA ALA A 157 -5.52 -4.14 -9.84
C ALA A 157 -4.85 -3.23 -10.86
N MET A 158 -4.21 -2.13 -10.44
CA MET A 158 -3.47 -1.23 -11.34
C MET A 158 -2.26 -1.93 -12.00
N THR A 159 -1.58 -2.81 -11.27
CA THR A 159 -0.46 -3.62 -11.80
C THR A 159 -0.94 -4.65 -12.82
N MET A 160 -2.16 -5.17 -12.65
CA MET A 160 -2.79 -6.11 -13.58
C MET A 160 -3.38 -5.41 -14.81
N LEU A 161 -3.91 -4.19 -14.65
CA LEU A 161 -4.54 -3.39 -15.70
C LEU A 161 -3.57 -3.02 -16.84
N ASP A 162 -2.27 -2.89 -16.56
CA ASP A 162 -1.33 -2.33 -17.53
C ASP A 162 0.15 -2.73 -17.33
N GLY A 163 0.96 -2.54 -18.38
CA GLY A 163 2.39 -2.85 -18.45
C GLY A 163 3.36 -1.88 -17.75
N GLY A 164 2.92 -0.74 -17.19
CA GLY A 164 3.78 0.24 -16.51
C GLY A 164 4.54 -0.24 -15.25
N ILE A 165 5.25 0.70 -14.62
CA ILE A 165 5.91 0.50 -13.30
C ILE A 165 4.98 1.07 -12.23
N ILE A 166 4.33 0.17 -11.47
CA ILE A 166 3.30 0.53 -10.50
C ILE A 166 3.80 0.27 -9.08
N LYS A 167 3.91 1.33 -8.27
CA LYS A 167 4.44 1.27 -6.91
C LYS A 167 3.37 1.69 -5.90
N ALA A 168 3.05 0.80 -4.95
CA ALA A 168 2.30 1.16 -3.75
C ALA A 168 3.21 1.82 -2.71
N ASN A 169 2.73 2.90 -2.09
CA ASN A 169 3.31 3.47 -0.88
C ASN A 169 2.70 2.78 0.34
N LEU A 170 2.93 1.47 0.42
CA LEU A 170 2.60 0.63 1.56
C LEU A 170 3.89 0.17 2.25
N LYS A 171 3.79 -0.12 3.54
CA LYS A 171 4.80 -0.91 4.23
C LYS A 171 4.45 -2.37 4.04
N PHE A 172 5.40 -3.15 3.54
CA PHE A 172 5.28 -4.60 3.43
C PHE A 172 6.05 -5.28 4.56
N ASP A 173 5.54 -6.43 5.01
CA ASP A 173 6.30 -7.31 5.89
C ASP A 173 7.41 -8.07 5.14
N ASP A 174 8.16 -8.90 5.86
CA ASP A 174 9.28 -9.69 5.32
C ASP A 174 8.86 -10.72 4.26
N PHE A 175 7.55 -10.93 4.08
CA PHE A 175 6.95 -11.87 3.14
C PHE A 175 6.19 -11.17 2.00
N GLY A 176 6.30 -9.85 1.90
CA GLY A 176 5.67 -9.08 0.83
C GLY A 176 4.16 -8.92 0.99
N ASN A 177 3.61 -9.07 2.20
CA ASN A 177 2.20 -8.78 2.50
C ASN A 177 2.03 -7.35 3.04
N PRO A 178 0.88 -6.69 2.82
CA PRO A 178 0.65 -5.30 3.24
C PRO A 178 0.54 -5.20 4.77
N MET A 179 1.47 -4.49 5.41
CA MET A 179 1.53 -4.31 6.87
C MET A 179 0.81 -3.05 7.36
N SER A 180 1.04 -1.92 6.68
CA SER A 180 0.38 -0.64 7.00
C SER A 180 0.50 0.32 5.82
N THR A 181 -0.27 1.40 5.87
CA THR A 181 -0.11 2.54 4.97
C THR A 181 1.24 3.24 5.22
N ALA A 182 1.82 3.89 4.22
CA ALA A 182 3.04 4.67 4.40
C ALA A 182 2.78 6.03 5.08
N GLN A 183 3.85 6.76 5.38
CA GLN A 183 3.74 8.10 5.98
C GLN A 183 3.07 9.08 5.01
N GLY A 184 2.28 10.02 5.55
CA GLY A 184 1.54 11.00 4.77
C GLY A 184 2.42 11.91 3.89
N ASN A 185 1.77 12.72 3.04
CA ASN A 185 2.39 13.61 2.05
C ASN A 185 2.94 12.92 0.78
N ILE A 186 2.43 11.73 0.45
CA ILE A 186 2.66 10.99 -0.79
C ILE A 186 1.33 10.33 -1.18
N ALA A 187 1.06 10.16 -2.48
CA ALA A 187 -0.10 9.41 -2.97
C ALA A 187 -0.05 7.94 -2.56
N ASP A 188 -1.19 7.26 -2.48
CA ASP A 188 -1.24 5.84 -2.11
C ASP A 188 -0.46 4.97 -3.10
N ILE A 189 -0.60 5.25 -4.40
CA ILE A 189 0.06 4.52 -5.48
C ILE A 189 0.59 5.51 -6.52
N ILE A 190 1.77 5.21 -7.06
CA ILE A 190 2.38 5.96 -8.16
C ILE A 190 2.64 5.00 -9.31
N CYS A 191 2.12 5.33 -10.48
CA CYS A 191 2.39 4.65 -11.74
C CYS A 191 3.32 5.52 -12.60
N ASP A 192 4.45 4.96 -13.02
CA ASP A 192 5.30 5.55 -14.06
C ASP A 192 5.11 4.76 -15.37
N TYR A 193 4.58 5.46 -16.37
CA TYR A 193 4.33 4.92 -17.71
C TYR A 193 5.37 5.39 -18.74
N GLY A 194 6.42 6.08 -18.29
CA GLY A 194 7.48 6.59 -19.16
C GLY A 194 7.19 8.01 -19.64
N ASP A 195 6.14 8.22 -20.45
CA ASP A 195 5.78 9.53 -21.02
C ASP A 195 4.82 10.35 -20.16
N PHE A 196 4.12 9.71 -19.22
CA PHE A 196 3.29 10.37 -18.21
C PHE A 196 3.34 9.63 -16.87
N GLY A 197 2.95 10.33 -15.80
CA GLY A 197 2.75 9.76 -14.47
C GLY A 197 1.27 9.66 -14.10
N LEU A 198 0.95 8.75 -13.19
CA LEU A 198 -0.38 8.67 -12.58
C LEU A 198 -0.22 8.49 -11.07
N THR A 199 -0.91 9.34 -10.31
CA THR A 199 -1.19 9.05 -8.90
C THR A 199 -2.50 8.28 -8.82
N VAL A 200 -2.59 7.28 -7.96
CA VAL A 200 -3.88 6.66 -7.60
C VAL A 200 -4.06 6.85 -6.10
N GLU A 201 -5.21 7.39 -5.75
CA GLU A 201 -5.61 7.74 -4.39
C GLU A 201 -6.91 7.01 -4.10
N VAL A 202 -7.00 6.35 -2.95
CA VAL A 202 -8.17 5.56 -2.59
C VAL A 202 -8.66 5.90 -1.20
N THR A 203 -9.97 5.79 -1.00
CA THR A 203 -10.53 6.06 0.31
C THR A 203 -11.76 5.22 0.60
N MET A 204 -11.88 4.83 1.87
CA MET A 204 -13.10 4.25 2.43
C MET A 204 -14.01 5.33 3.05
N LEU A 205 -13.57 6.59 3.09
CA LEU A 205 -14.36 7.69 3.62
C LEU A 205 -15.57 7.97 2.73
N LEU A 206 -16.66 8.40 3.37
CA LEU A 206 -17.94 8.69 2.73
C LEU A 206 -18.47 10.05 3.20
N GLY A 207 -19.39 10.62 2.43
CA GLY A 207 -20.03 11.89 2.79
C GLY A 207 -19.05 13.05 2.84
N GLN A 208 -19.35 14.05 3.69
CA GLN A 208 -18.57 15.28 3.78
C GLN A 208 -17.11 15.05 4.20
N HIS A 209 -16.87 14.06 5.07
CA HIS A 209 -15.51 13.72 5.50
C HIS A 209 -14.62 13.25 4.36
N GLN A 210 -15.18 12.65 3.30
CA GLN A 210 -14.40 12.33 2.11
C GLN A 210 -13.83 13.60 1.49
N TYR A 211 -14.64 14.65 1.34
CA TYR A 211 -14.17 15.92 0.81
C TYR A 211 -13.15 16.62 1.72
N GLU A 212 -13.44 16.66 3.02
CA GLU A 212 -12.58 17.31 4.02
C GLU A 212 -11.18 16.69 4.09
N MET A 213 -11.10 15.36 3.96
CA MET A 213 -9.85 14.62 4.12
C MET A 213 -9.10 14.43 2.81
N GLU A 214 -9.80 14.30 1.67
CA GLU A 214 -9.18 13.91 0.41
C GLU A 214 -8.99 15.08 -0.57
N GLY A 215 -9.75 16.17 -0.45
CA GLY A 215 -9.71 17.26 -1.43
C GLY A 215 -8.32 17.87 -1.62
N GLU A 216 -7.75 18.43 -0.55
CA GLU A 216 -6.42 19.05 -0.60
C GLU A 216 -5.29 18.02 -0.84
N PRO A 217 -5.22 16.89 -0.11
CA PRO A 217 -4.08 15.99 -0.21
C PRO A 217 -3.91 15.37 -1.59
N VAL A 218 -5.00 14.88 -2.20
CA VAL A 218 -5.02 14.31 -3.56
C VAL A 218 -4.42 15.29 -4.57
N THR A 219 -4.84 16.55 -4.49
CA THR A 219 -4.38 17.59 -5.40
C THR A 219 -2.90 17.93 -5.17
N ARG A 220 -2.47 18.00 -3.90
CA ARG A 220 -1.07 18.26 -3.54
C ARG A 220 -0.16 17.13 -3.98
N HIS A 221 -0.57 15.87 -3.84
CA HIS A 221 0.22 14.72 -4.27
C HIS A 221 0.40 14.67 -5.79
N LEU A 222 -0.66 14.95 -6.56
CA LEU A 222 -0.57 15.09 -8.01
C LEU A 222 0.41 16.21 -8.41
N ALA A 223 0.29 17.38 -7.78
CA ALA A 223 1.17 18.51 -8.05
C ALA A 223 2.64 18.21 -7.72
N LYS A 224 2.89 17.45 -6.65
CA LYS A 224 4.22 16.97 -6.28
C LYS A 224 4.80 16.07 -7.37
N LEU A 225 4.03 15.08 -7.84
CA LEU A 225 4.47 14.19 -8.92
C LEU A 225 4.82 14.97 -10.20
N LYS A 226 4.01 15.96 -10.58
CA LYS A 226 4.29 16.85 -11.74
C LYS A 226 5.63 17.57 -11.59
N LYS A 227 5.89 18.16 -10.42
CA LYS A 227 7.12 18.92 -10.15
C LYS A 227 8.35 18.04 -10.13
N GLU A 228 8.25 16.85 -9.52
CA GLU A 228 9.38 15.92 -9.37
C GLU A 228 9.76 15.25 -10.69
N THR A 229 8.76 14.91 -11.52
CA THR A 229 8.99 14.20 -12.78
C THR A 229 9.17 15.12 -13.99
N ASN A 230 8.63 16.34 -13.93
CA ASN A 230 8.52 17.25 -15.07
C ASN A 230 7.83 16.60 -16.29
N LYS A 231 6.88 15.69 -16.04
CA LYS A 231 6.05 15.00 -17.03
C LYS A 231 4.58 15.40 -16.88
N PRO A 232 3.74 15.23 -17.92
CA PRO A 232 2.29 15.17 -17.74
C PRO A 232 1.95 14.15 -16.67
N ALA A 233 1.05 14.52 -15.76
CA ALA A 233 0.57 13.59 -14.75
C ALA A 233 -0.89 13.81 -14.44
N TYR A 234 -1.57 12.72 -14.12
CA TYR A 234 -2.98 12.67 -13.79
C TYR A 234 -3.19 11.99 -12.43
N CYS A 235 -4.42 12.04 -11.92
CA CYS A 235 -4.81 11.34 -10.71
C CYS A 235 -6.07 10.52 -10.94
N LEU A 236 -6.05 9.25 -10.54
CA LEU A 236 -7.23 8.41 -10.40
C LEU A 236 -7.64 8.41 -8.92
N PHE A 237 -8.85 8.87 -8.62
CA PHE A 237 -9.39 8.84 -7.26
C PHE A 237 -10.49 7.77 -7.16
N VAL A 238 -10.30 6.73 -6.34
CA VAL A 238 -11.23 5.60 -6.24
C VAL A 238 -11.82 5.47 -4.84
N ALA A 239 -13.15 5.40 -4.75
CA ALA A 239 -13.84 5.14 -3.48
C ALA A 239 -15.10 4.29 -3.72
N PRO A 240 -15.64 3.61 -2.68
CA PRO A 240 -16.91 2.89 -2.82
C PRO A 240 -18.04 3.76 -3.38
N ASN A 241 -18.10 5.03 -2.97
CA ASN A 241 -18.96 6.06 -3.55
C ASN A 241 -18.21 7.40 -3.55
N ILE A 242 -18.39 8.20 -4.59
CA ILE A 242 -17.80 9.53 -4.71
C ILE A 242 -18.78 10.57 -4.17
N ASN A 243 -18.30 11.48 -3.33
CA ASN A 243 -19.06 12.61 -2.82
C ASN A 243 -19.16 13.74 -3.86
N ASP A 244 -20.35 14.35 -4.00
CA ASP A 244 -20.60 15.46 -4.93
C ASP A 244 -19.65 16.65 -4.73
N ALA A 245 -19.24 16.96 -3.50
CA ALA A 245 -18.28 18.03 -3.23
C ALA A 245 -16.87 17.69 -3.75
N CYS A 246 -16.45 16.42 -3.71
CA CYS A 246 -15.21 15.98 -4.36
C CYS A 246 -15.31 16.15 -5.88
N ILE A 247 -16.44 15.76 -6.48
CA ILE A 247 -16.69 15.92 -7.93
C ILE A 247 -16.56 17.39 -8.32
N ALA A 248 -17.30 18.28 -7.62
CA ALA A 248 -17.27 19.71 -7.89
C ALA A 248 -15.87 20.32 -7.70
N TYR A 249 -15.14 19.89 -6.68
CA TYR A 249 -13.80 20.39 -6.38
C TYR A 249 -12.77 19.95 -7.43
N PHE A 250 -12.75 18.67 -7.81
CA PHE A 250 -11.85 18.16 -8.83
C PHE A 250 -12.16 18.76 -10.21
N TYR A 251 -13.45 18.92 -10.55
CA TYR A 251 -13.88 19.65 -11.74
C TYR A 251 -13.33 21.08 -11.78
N ALA A 252 -13.46 21.83 -10.68
CA ALA A 252 -12.95 23.19 -10.60
C ALA A 252 -11.41 23.25 -10.82
N LEU A 253 -10.66 22.38 -10.15
CA LEU A 253 -9.20 22.31 -10.27
C LEU A 253 -8.71 21.86 -11.65
N HIS A 254 -9.52 21.10 -12.36
CA HIS A 254 -9.22 20.69 -13.73
C HIS A 254 -9.34 21.88 -14.71
N LYS A 255 -10.18 22.88 -14.41
CA LYS A 255 -10.30 24.12 -15.21
C LYS A 255 -9.36 25.24 -14.75
N MET A 256 -9.02 25.29 -13.47
CA MET A 256 -8.25 26.38 -12.89
C MET A 256 -6.75 26.14 -13.04
N ASN A 257 -6.06 27.07 -13.72
CA ASN A 257 -4.60 27.07 -13.78
C ASN A 257 -4.02 27.68 -12.49
N ILE A 258 -3.52 26.82 -11.60
CA ILE A 258 -3.00 27.21 -10.28
C ILE A 258 -1.50 26.89 -10.22
N SER A 259 -0.67 27.93 -10.10
CA SER A 259 0.80 27.79 -10.06
C SER A 259 1.28 26.89 -8.92
N TYR A 260 0.64 26.98 -7.75
CA TYR A 260 0.94 26.11 -6.60
C TYR A 260 0.78 24.63 -6.94
N TYR A 261 -0.20 24.27 -7.77
CA TYR A 261 -0.46 22.90 -8.23
C TYR A 261 0.23 22.55 -9.55
N ALA A 262 1.18 23.38 -10.00
CA ALA A 262 1.89 23.22 -11.27
C ALA A 262 0.97 23.19 -12.50
N GLY A 263 -0.09 24.00 -12.48
CA GLY A 263 -1.02 24.15 -13.60
C GLY A 263 -2.45 23.75 -13.23
N THR A 264 -3.15 23.18 -14.20
CA THR A 264 -4.45 22.50 -14.00
C THR A 264 -4.24 21.12 -13.40
N SER A 265 -5.23 20.59 -12.70
CA SER A 265 -5.20 19.25 -12.08
C SER A 265 -6.26 18.34 -12.66
N THR A 266 -5.87 17.44 -13.57
CA THR A 266 -6.73 16.37 -14.07
C THR A 266 -6.82 15.25 -13.04
N ILE A 267 -7.85 15.30 -12.20
CA ILE A 267 -8.18 14.29 -11.18
C ILE A 267 -9.51 13.68 -11.58
N VAL A 268 -9.52 12.38 -11.90
CA VAL A 268 -10.74 11.67 -12.32
C VAL A 268 -11.22 10.80 -11.17
N PRO A 269 -12.37 11.12 -10.55
CA PRO A 269 -12.96 10.27 -9.54
C PRO A 269 -13.77 9.13 -10.17
N LEU A 270 -13.60 7.90 -9.71
CA LEU A 270 -14.40 6.75 -10.12
C LEU A 270 -14.95 5.97 -8.92
N PRO A 271 -16.25 5.60 -8.94
CA PRO A 271 -16.76 4.60 -8.02
C PRO A 271 -16.01 3.28 -8.16
N LEU A 272 -15.80 2.59 -7.03
CA LEU A 272 -15.04 1.34 -6.99
C LEU A 272 -15.58 0.28 -7.96
N ASN A 273 -16.90 0.18 -8.11
CA ASN A 273 -17.51 -0.77 -9.05
C ASN A 273 -17.18 -0.47 -10.52
N VAL A 274 -17.01 0.81 -10.89
CA VAL A 274 -16.59 1.21 -12.24
C VAL A 274 -15.13 0.85 -12.46
N PHE A 275 -14.27 1.11 -11.46
CA PHE A 275 -12.87 0.67 -11.50
C PHE A 275 -12.75 -0.86 -11.62
N GLN A 276 -13.52 -1.62 -10.84
CA GLN A 276 -13.58 -3.09 -10.95
C GLN A 276 -14.01 -3.55 -12.35
N LYS A 277 -14.93 -2.82 -13.00
CA LYS A 277 -15.33 -3.10 -14.37
C LYS A 277 -14.18 -2.85 -15.36
N MET A 278 -13.38 -1.80 -15.18
CA MET A 278 -12.19 -1.58 -16.00
C MET A 278 -11.21 -2.77 -15.91
N VAL A 279 -11.01 -3.30 -14.70
CA VAL A 279 -10.17 -4.47 -14.42
C VAL A 279 -10.72 -5.73 -15.10
N ASP A 280 -12.03 -5.93 -15.02
CA ASP A 280 -12.74 -7.02 -15.71
C ASP A 280 -12.60 -6.94 -17.24
N ASP A 281 -12.69 -5.74 -17.82
CA ASP A 281 -12.50 -5.52 -19.25
C ASP A 281 -11.08 -5.83 -19.70
N SER A 282 -10.09 -5.43 -18.89
CA SER A 282 -8.68 -5.75 -19.11
C SER A 282 -8.43 -7.26 -19.16
N TYR A 283 -9.03 -7.99 -18.21
CA TYR A 283 -8.91 -9.45 -18.13
C TYR A 283 -9.58 -10.17 -19.31
N LYS A 284 -10.73 -9.64 -19.77
CA LYS A 284 -11.50 -10.23 -20.89
C LYS A 284 -11.00 -9.83 -22.27
N ALA A 285 -10.17 -8.81 -22.36
CA ALA A 285 -9.62 -8.33 -23.62
C ALA A 285 -8.79 -9.44 -24.30
N SER A 286 -8.87 -9.51 -25.62
CA SER A 286 -8.06 -10.44 -26.41
C SER A 286 -6.59 -10.02 -26.53
N TYR A 287 -6.21 -8.93 -25.88
CA TYR A 287 -4.88 -8.32 -25.88
C TYR A 287 -4.62 -7.74 -24.49
N THR A 288 -3.34 -7.60 -24.12
CA THR A 288 -2.96 -6.89 -22.91
C THR A 288 -3.07 -5.39 -23.15
N PRO A 289 -3.90 -4.64 -22.40
CA PRO A 289 -3.91 -3.19 -22.49
C PRO A 289 -2.53 -2.62 -22.20
N ASP A 290 -2.20 -1.56 -22.91
CA ASP A 290 -0.95 -0.82 -22.75
C ASP A 290 -1.22 0.63 -22.24
N PRO A 291 -0.18 1.35 -21.76
CA PRO A 291 -0.36 2.63 -21.06
C PRO A 291 -1.11 3.69 -21.86
N LYS A 292 -1.16 3.59 -23.19
CA LYS A 292 -1.87 4.53 -24.05
C LYS A 292 -3.38 4.53 -23.79
N HIS A 293 -3.96 3.41 -23.37
CA HIS A 293 -5.40 3.32 -23.09
C HIS A 293 -5.73 4.13 -21.81
N ILE A 294 -4.88 4.00 -20.79
CA ILE A 294 -4.97 4.80 -19.56
C ILE A 294 -4.77 6.29 -19.89
N LYS A 295 -3.75 6.62 -20.68
CA LYS A 295 -3.51 8.02 -21.10
C LYS A 295 -4.71 8.60 -21.84
N ARG A 296 -5.24 7.87 -22.82
CA ARG A 296 -6.41 8.27 -23.61
C ARG A 296 -7.61 8.54 -22.71
N PHE A 297 -7.86 7.70 -21.71
CA PHE A 297 -8.93 7.91 -20.74
C PHE A 297 -8.81 9.27 -20.02
N PHE A 298 -7.61 9.63 -19.56
CA PHE A 298 -7.40 10.94 -18.92
C PHE A 298 -7.42 12.12 -19.90
N GLU A 299 -6.89 11.95 -21.11
CA GLU A 299 -7.00 12.98 -22.15
C GLU A 299 -8.45 13.21 -22.58
N ARG A 300 -9.26 12.15 -22.59
CA ARG A 300 -10.70 12.27 -22.83
C ARG A 300 -11.39 13.12 -21.77
N SER A 301 -10.97 13.02 -20.51
CA SER A 301 -11.43 13.92 -19.46
C SER A 301 -11.08 15.39 -19.75
N ASN A 302 -9.88 15.66 -20.28
CA ASN A 302 -9.46 17.00 -20.71
C ASN A 302 -10.31 17.55 -21.87
N GLU A 303 -10.78 16.68 -22.77
CA GLU A 303 -11.68 17.07 -23.86
C GLU A 303 -13.10 17.37 -23.35
N ILE A 304 -13.65 16.47 -22.52
CA ILE A 304 -15.01 16.61 -21.95
C ILE A 304 -15.13 17.91 -21.15
N ILE A 305 -14.11 18.25 -20.36
CA ILE A 305 -14.19 19.44 -19.51
C ILE A 305 -14.27 20.76 -20.29
N ALA A 306 -13.83 20.77 -21.56
CA ALA A 306 -13.91 21.93 -22.42
C ALA A 306 -15.33 22.19 -22.95
N THR A 307 -16.20 21.16 -22.99
CA THR A 307 -17.52 21.23 -23.62
C THR A 307 -18.69 20.99 -22.67
N CYS A 308 -18.47 20.29 -21.56
CA CYS A 308 -19.51 20.01 -20.58
C CYS A 308 -20.06 21.29 -19.92
N SER A 309 -21.31 21.23 -19.47
CA SER A 309 -22.01 22.37 -18.86
C SER A 309 -21.62 22.58 -17.40
N ASP A 310 -21.47 21.49 -16.64
CA ASP A 310 -21.20 21.51 -15.20
C ASP A 310 -20.42 20.24 -14.76
N GLU A 311 -20.12 20.16 -13.46
CA GLU A 311 -19.36 19.06 -12.86
C GLU A 311 -20.10 17.71 -12.96
N LYS A 312 -21.43 17.71 -12.98
CA LYS A 312 -22.23 16.49 -13.05
C LYS A 312 -22.22 15.92 -14.47
N ALA A 313 -22.34 16.78 -15.48
CA ALA A 313 -22.19 16.40 -16.88
C ALA A 313 -20.80 15.80 -17.12
N TRP A 314 -19.74 16.48 -16.68
CA TRP A 314 -18.37 15.98 -16.76
C TRP A 314 -18.22 14.60 -16.10
N TYR A 315 -18.69 14.46 -14.85
CA TYR A 315 -18.57 13.23 -14.08
C TYR A 315 -19.31 12.05 -14.73
N ASN A 316 -20.54 12.28 -15.21
CA ASN A 316 -21.33 11.24 -15.88
C ASN A 316 -20.67 10.80 -17.20
N GLU A 317 -20.17 11.74 -17.99
CA GLU A 317 -19.49 11.45 -19.25
C GLU A 317 -18.19 10.67 -19.00
N ILE A 318 -17.31 11.14 -18.11
CA ILE A 318 -16.03 10.44 -17.83
C ILE A 318 -16.25 9.07 -17.17
N THR A 319 -17.30 8.90 -16.37
CA THR A 319 -17.69 7.58 -15.83
C THR A 319 -18.15 6.65 -16.95
N THR A 320 -18.85 7.16 -17.97
CA THR A 320 -19.27 6.38 -19.14
C THR A 320 -18.08 6.00 -20.02
N GLU A 321 -17.11 6.90 -20.18
CA GLU A 321 -15.84 6.61 -20.85
C GLU A 321 -15.04 5.53 -20.11
N ALA A 322 -15.03 5.53 -18.78
CA ALA A 322 -14.37 4.50 -17.98
C ALA A 322 -14.96 3.09 -18.24
N LEU A 323 -16.28 2.99 -18.44
CA LEU A 323 -16.93 1.72 -18.78
C LEU A 323 -16.57 1.19 -20.17
N ASN A 324 -15.96 2.02 -21.03
CA ASN A 324 -15.54 1.70 -22.39
C ASN A 324 -14.07 2.08 -22.65
N TRP A 325 -13.24 2.09 -21.60
CA TRP A 325 -11.91 2.71 -21.63
C TRP A 325 -10.91 2.07 -22.60
N LEU A 326 -11.17 0.84 -23.06
CA LEU A 326 -10.37 0.12 -24.05
C LEU A 326 -10.62 0.55 -25.50
N GLY A 327 -11.67 1.33 -25.76
CA GLY A 327 -11.93 1.99 -27.06
C GLY A 327 -12.90 1.25 -27.95
#